data_AF-A0A354DFP2-F1
#
_entry.id   AF-A0A354DFP2-F1
#
_cell.length_a   1.000
_cell.length_b   1.000
_cell.length_c   1.000
_cell.angle_alpha   90.00
_cell.angle_beta   90.00
_cell.angle_gamma   90.00
#
_symmetry.space_group_name_H-M   'P 1'
#
loop_
_entity.id
_entity.type
_entity.pdbx_description
1 polymer ?
#
loop_
_entity_poly.entity_id
_entity_poly.type
_entity_poly.pdbx_seq_one_letter_code
_entity_poly.pdbx_strand_id
1 'polypeptide(L)'
;PLGFTLVDGGYGKPWGEINDKDWPSTYQSPVYKNIFAAGIAFAPPGSISKPFVNKNGTNITSVAPRTGMASGITGKIVAYNILDMIQGKEPTHREALSGMPGACIASIDKSTWNGSAATIIMYPVAPNFRRYPEYGRDLNITSMEIGLAGAWMKRLLHTGFIYKMKGLPGWTMIPE
;
A
#
# COMPACT_ATOMS: atom_id res chain seq x y z
N PRO A 1 10.74 7.74 12.88
CA PRO A 1 10.77 6.84 11.70
C PRO A 1 10.78 5.33 11.98
N LEU A 2 10.85 4.83 13.24
CA LEU A 2 10.84 3.37 13.55
C LEU A 2 11.85 2.53 12.72
N GLY A 3 12.99 3.11 12.33
CA GLY A 3 13.99 2.46 11.48
C GLY A 3 13.70 2.47 9.97
N PHE A 4 12.57 3.05 9.52
CA PHE A 4 12.23 3.22 8.11
C PHE A 4 12.82 4.50 7.50
N THR A 5 12.95 4.51 6.17
CA THR A 5 13.48 5.65 5.40
C THR A 5 12.46 6.78 5.32
N LEU A 6 12.86 8.00 5.68
CA LEU A 6 12.03 9.19 5.46
C LEU A 6 11.98 9.53 3.97
N VAL A 7 10.77 9.84 3.49
CA VAL A 7 10.49 10.20 2.10
C VAL A 7 9.67 11.50 2.05
N ASP A 8 8.95 11.79 0.95
CA ASP A 8 8.14 13.00 0.74
C ASP A 8 6.83 13.03 1.55
N GLY A 9 6.87 12.61 2.82
CA GLY A 9 5.72 12.60 3.73
C GLY A 9 5.64 13.82 4.67
N GLY A 10 4.43 14.12 5.13
CA GLY A 10 4.15 15.11 6.17
C GLY A 10 4.30 14.52 7.58
N TYR A 11 5.52 14.53 8.12
CA TYR A 11 5.83 13.94 9.43
C TYR A 11 5.59 14.89 10.60
N GLY A 12 5.42 14.32 11.81
CA GLY A 12 5.41 15.07 13.08
C GLY A 12 4.05 15.64 13.49
N LYS A 13 3.02 15.46 12.66
CA LYS A 13 1.66 15.91 12.97
C LYS A 13 0.96 15.01 13.99
N PRO A 14 0.12 15.57 14.88
CA PRO A 14 -0.84 14.81 15.66
C PRO A 14 -1.77 13.99 14.76
N TRP A 15 -2.27 12.85 15.26
CA TRP A 15 -3.14 11.94 14.48
C TRP A 15 -4.32 12.64 13.79
N GLY A 16 -5.00 13.56 14.49
CA GLY A 16 -6.16 14.28 13.96
C GLY A 16 -5.85 15.34 12.90
N GLU A 17 -4.58 15.66 12.69
CA GLU A 17 -4.13 16.68 11.72
C GLU A 17 -3.52 16.10 10.45
N ILE A 18 -3.30 14.77 10.42
CA ILE A 18 -2.82 14.07 9.23
C ILE A 18 -3.94 14.04 8.19
N ASN A 19 -3.63 14.50 6.98
CA ASN A 19 -4.56 14.51 5.85
C ASN A 19 -4.00 13.74 4.65
N ASP A 20 -4.75 13.76 3.55
CA ASP A 20 -4.45 13.04 2.31
C ASP A 20 -3.07 13.38 1.71
N LYS A 21 -2.60 14.63 1.88
CA LYS A 21 -1.33 15.12 1.32
C LYS A 21 -0.11 14.79 2.17
N ASP A 22 -0.31 14.35 3.41
CA ASP A 22 0.80 13.97 4.29
C ASP A 22 1.36 12.59 3.95
N TRP A 23 0.62 11.81 3.15
CA TRP A 23 1.08 10.52 2.66
C TRP A 23 2.10 10.68 1.53
N PRO A 24 3.26 9.98 1.59
CA PRO A 24 4.26 10.00 0.53
C PRO A 24 3.67 9.66 -0.84
N SER A 25 4.20 10.30 -1.88
CA SER A 25 3.66 10.20 -3.24
C SER A 25 4.73 9.96 -4.30
N THR A 26 5.91 10.58 -4.18
CA THR A 26 7.09 10.35 -5.03
C THR A 26 8.03 9.32 -4.44
N TYR A 27 7.95 9.10 -3.12
CA TYR A 27 8.77 8.19 -2.34
C TYR A 27 10.27 8.53 -2.35
N GLN A 28 10.61 9.77 -2.68
CA GLN A 28 11.98 10.30 -2.69
C GLN A 28 12.39 10.76 -1.30
N SER A 29 13.64 10.54 -0.91
CA SER A 29 14.18 11.08 0.34
C SER A 29 14.24 12.62 0.28
N PRO A 30 13.81 13.32 1.34
CA PRO A 30 13.92 14.79 1.41
C PRO A 30 15.36 15.25 1.65
N VAL A 31 16.26 14.34 2.05
CA VAL A 31 17.68 14.65 2.35
C VAL A 31 18.58 14.33 1.16
N TYR A 32 18.36 13.18 0.51
CA TYR A 32 19.22 12.70 -0.58
C TYR A 32 18.38 12.50 -1.85
N LYS A 33 18.53 13.38 -2.84
CA LYS A 33 17.72 13.35 -4.08
C LYS A 33 17.83 12.03 -4.86
N ASN A 34 18.95 11.31 -4.74
CA ASN A 34 19.17 10.03 -5.43
C ASN A 34 18.71 8.80 -4.62
N ILE A 35 18.08 8.99 -3.46
CA ILE A 35 17.58 7.90 -2.62
C ILE A 35 16.06 7.90 -2.65
N PHE A 36 15.48 6.72 -2.85
CA PHE A 36 14.05 6.46 -2.82
C PHE A 36 13.75 5.26 -1.93
N ALA A 37 12.53 5.16 -1.41
CA ALA A 37 12.09 4.00 -0.62
C ALA A 37 10.66 3.57 -1.01
N ALA A 38 10.53 2.38 -1.59
CA ALA A 38 9.24 1.80 -1.97
C ALA A 38 8.78 0.69 -1.01
N GLY A 39 7.51 0.30 -1.12
CA GLY A 39 6.91 -0.80 -0.37
C GLY A 39 7.03 -0.62 1.14
N ILE A 40 7.53 -1.63 1.85
CA ILE A 40 7.64 -1.62 3.32
C ILE A 40 8.69 -0.62 3.84
N ALA A 41 9.65 -0.22 3.01
CA ALA A 41 10.86 0.47 3.47
C ALA A 41 10.63 1.95 3.86
N PHE A 42 9.59 2.60 3.35
CA PHE A 42 9.34 4.01 3.67
C PHE A 42 8.64 4.19 5.01
N ALA A 43 8.94 5.30 5.66
CA ALA A 43 8.33 5.68 6.92
C ALA A 43 6.92 6.25 6.68
N PRO A 44 5.87 5.67 7.29
CA PRO A 44 4.53 6.26 7.30
C PRO A 44 4.54 7.59 8.09
N PRO A 45 3.74 8.60 7.69
CA PRO A 45 3.69 9.90 8.37
C PRO A 45 3.09 9.82 9.78
N GLY A 46 2.22 8.84 10.03
CA GLY A 46 1.64 8.60 11.34
C GLY A 46 0.66 7.43 11.37
N SER A 47 -0.17 7.38 12.41
CA SER A 47 -1.11 6.28 12.65
C SER A 47 -2.36 6.40 11.78
N ILE A 48 -2.90 5.26 11.31
CA ILE A 48 -4.11 5.23 10.48
C ILE A 48 -5.39 5.24 11.33
N SER A 49 -5.35 4.67 12.52
CA SER A 49 -6.44 4.69 13.51
C SER A 49 -6.04 5.54 14.71
N LYS A 50 -7.02 6.00 15.49
CA LYS A 50 -6.76 6.78 16.70
C LYS A 50 -5.82 6.00 17.64
N PRO A 51 -4.64 6.55 17.98
CA PRO A 51 -3.74 5.95 18.97
C PRO A 51 -4.45 5.74 20.31
N PHE A 52 -4.13 4.64 20.98
CA PHE A 52 -4.70 4.28 22.26
C PHE A 52 -3.60 3.86 23.24
N VAL A 53 -3.70 4.28 24.50
CA VAL A 53 -2.83 3.82 25.58
C VAL A 53 -3.65 2.95 26.51
N ASN A 54 -3.23 1.71 26.74
CA ASN A 54 -3.94 0.80 27.62
C ASN A 54 -3.73 1.15 29.11
N LYS A 55 -4.45 0.47 30.01
CA LYS A 55 -4.35 0.67 31.47
C LYS A 55 -2.94 0.45 32.03
N ASN A 56 -2.10 -0.32 31.34
CA ASN A 56 -0.71 -0.61 31.72
C ASN A 56 0.30 0.37 31.10
N GLY A 57 -0.16 1.44 30.43
CA GLY A 57 0.71 2.42 29.78
C GLY A 57 1.28 1.98 28.42
N THR A 58 0.86 0.85 27.86
CA THR A 58 1.30 0.40 26.52
C THR A 58 0.64 1.25 25.44
N ASN A 59 1.46 1.88 24.60
CA ASN A 59 1.00 2.62 23.43
C ASN A 59 0.65 1.66 22.28
N ILE A 60 -0.58 1.73 21.79
CA ILE A 60 -1.12 0.91 20.70
C ILE A 60 -1.43 1.84 19.54
N THR A 61 -0.67 1.68 18.46
CA THR A 61 -0.82 2.45 17.22
C THR A 61 -0.94 1.50 16.03
N SER A 62 -1.69 1.92 15.02
CA SER A 62 -1.82 1.18 13.77
C SER A 62 -1.19 1.97 12.62
N VAL A 63 -0.59 1.29 11.68
CA VAL A 63 0.06 1.90 10.51
C VAL A 63 -0.64 1.41 9.25
N ALA A 64 -0.72 2.26 8.22
CA ALA A 64 -1.25 1.86 6.93
C ALA A 64 -0.47 0.64 6.37
N PRO A 65 -1.15 -0.43 5.94
CA PRO A 65 -0.48 -1.59 5.38
C PRO A 65 0.11 -1.26 4.00
N ARG A 66 1.39 -1.63 3.77
CA ARG A 66 2.00 -1.59 2.43
C ARG A 66 1.95 -2.98 1.82
N THR A 67 0.77 -3.41 1.38
CA THR A 67 0.51 -4.75 0.82
C THR A 67 1.28 -4.97 -0.49
N GLY A 68 1.15 -6.17 -1.10
CA GLY A 68 1.78 -6.47 -2.39
C GLY A 68 1.40 -5.49 -3.50
N MET A 69 0.11 -5.12 -3.57
CA MET A 69 -0.38 -4.13 -4.55
C MET A 69 0.22 -2.74 -4.30
N ALA A 70 0.18 -2.25 -3.06
CA ALA A 70 0.80 -0.96 -2.73
C ALA A 70 2.32 -0.98 -2.99
N SER A 71 3.00 -2.08 -2.68
CA SER A 71 4.43 -2.25 -2.95
C SER A 71 4.75 -2.25 -4.45
N GLY A 72 3.91 -2.88 -5.28
CA GLY A 72 4.04 -2.85 -6.73
C GLY A 72 3.86 -1.43 -7.29
N ILE A 73 2.80 -0.73 -6.88
CA ILE A 73 2.51 0.65 -7.31
C ILE A 73 3.66 1.58 -6.89
N THR A 74 4.06 1.56 -5.62
CA THR A 74 5.17 2.41 -5.13
C THR A 74 6.50 2.09 -5.83
N GLY A 75 6.79 0.80 -6.08
CA GLY A 75 7.97 0.39 -6.84
C GLY A 75 7.99 0.95 -8.26
N LYS A 76 6.85 0.91 -8.96
CA LYS A 76 6.68 1.49 -10.29
C LYS A 76 6.83 3.01 -10.31
N ILE A 77 6.24 3.70 -9.34
CA ILE A 77 6.39 5.16 -9.21
C ILE A 77 7.85 5.54 -9.01
N VAL A 78 8.56 4.86 -8.10
CA VAL A 78 9.99 5.08 -7.88
C VAL A 78 10.80 4.81 -9.16
N ALA A 79 10.54 3.70 -9.86
CA ALA A 79 11.24 3.37 -11.09
C ALA A 79 11.07 4.44 -12.17
N TYR A 80 9.85 4.95 -12.38
CA TYR A 80 9.60 6.03 -13.34
C TYR A 80 10.20 7.37 -12.91
N ASN A 81 10.17 7.69 -11.62
CA ASN A 81 10.83 8.89 -11.11
C ASN A 81 12.36 8.84 -11.28
N ILE A 82 12.98 7.67 -11.11
CA ILE A 82 14.41 7.48 -11.42
C ILE A 82 14.67 7.69 -12.92
N LEU A 83 13.79 7.18 -13.79
CA LEU A 83 13.87 7.39 -15.23
C LEU A 83 13.75 8.87 -15.62
N ASP A 84 12.83 9.62 -14.99
CA ASP A 84 12.74 11.07 -15.14
C ASP A 84 14.06 11.77 -14.78
N MET A 85 14.66 11.40 -13.64
CA MET A 85 15.91 11.97 -13.18
C MET A 85 17.10 11.66 -14.12
N ILE A 86 17.15 10.45 -14.68
CA ILE A 86 18.15 10.08 -15.71
C ILE A 86 17.98 10.94 -16.97
N GLN A 87 16.76 11.33 -17.30
CA GLN A 87 16.44 12.23 -18.41
C GLN A 87 16.61 13.72 -18.08
N GLY A 88 17.11 14.05 -16.88
CA GLY A 88 17.30 15.44 -16.44
C GLY A 88 16.02 16.16 -15.99
N LYS A 89 14.94 15.42 -15.72
CA LYS A 89 13.68 15.95 -15.17
C LYS A 89 13.63 15.73 -13.65
N GLU A 90 12.83 16.53 -12.96
CA GLU A 90 12.48 16.25 -11.57
C GLU A 90 11.41 15.12 -11.51
N PRO A 91 11.29 14.38 -10.40
CA PRO A 91 10.29 13.32 -10.24
C PRO A 91 8.86 13.79 -10.51
N THR A 92 8.25 13.33 -11.61
CA THR A 92 6.89 13.75 -12.02
C THR A 92 5.79 12.77 -11.61
N HIS A 93 6.13 11.51 -11.34
CA HIS A 93 5.18 10.47 -11.02
C HIS A 93 4.83 10.46 -9.54
N ARG A 94 3.53 10.40 -9.24
CA ARG A 94 2.98 10.46 -7.88
C ARG A 94 1.82 9.51 -7.71
N GLU A 95 1.84 8.74 -6.63
CA GLU A 95 0.66 8.01 -6.17
C GLU A 95 0.78 7.78 -4.66
N ALA A 96 -0.21 8.21 -3.89
CA ALA A 96 -0.17 8.16 -2.43
C ALA A 96 -1.06 7.04 -1.87
N LEU A 97 -0.79 6.58 -0.65
CA LEU A 97 -1.68 5.60 0.01
C LEU A 97 -3.12 6.11 0.18
N SER A 98 -3.31 7.43 0.18
CA SER A 98 -4.60 8.12 0.22
C SER A 98 -5.32 8.20 -1.13
N GLY A 99 -4.68 7.72 -2.21
CA GLY A 99 -5.19 7.70 -3.58
C GLY A 99 -5.21 6.32 -4.24
N MET A 100 -4.55 5.31 -3.64
CA MET A 100 -4.45 3.95 -4.20
C MET A 100 -5.34 2.90 -3.50
N PRO A 101 -5.77 1.85 -4.22
CA PRO A 101 -6.47 0.70 -3.64
C PRO A 101 -5.53 -0.23 -2.87
N GLY A 102 -6.11 -0.93 -1.91
CA GLY A 102 -5.47 -2.06 -1.22
C GLY A 102 -6.29 -3.33 -1.43
N ALA A 103 -5.61 -4.41 -1.79
CA ALA A 103 -6.20 -5.74 -1.82
C ALA A 103 -5.45 -6.69 -0.88
N CYS A 104 -6.21 -7.55 -0.19
CA CYS A 104 -5.68 -8.63 0.63
C CYS A 104 -6.53 -9.88 0.45
N ILE A 105 -5.89 -11.04 0.31
CA ILE A 105 -6.59 -12.32 0.27
C ILE A 105 -5.94 -13.23 1.32
N ALA A 106 -6.72 -13.56 2.35
CA ALA A 106 -6.31 -14.39 3.47
C ALA A 106 -6.96 -15.78 3.35
N SER A 107 -6.14 -16.81 3.19
CA SER A 107 -6.59 -18.20 3.15
C SER A 107 -7.13 -18.62 4.53
N ILE A 108 -8.34 -19.16 4.55
CA ILE A 108 -8.97 -19.72 5.75
C ILE A 108 -8.72 -21.24 5.79
N ASP A 109 -8.70 -21.89 4.63
CA ASP A 109 -8.44 -23.32 4.47
C ASP A 109 -7.43 -23.59 3.32
N LYS A 110 -6.95 -24.83 3.22
CA LYS A 110 -5.89 -25.29 2.31
C LYS A 110 -6.41 -26.13 1.13
N SER A 111 -7.69 -26.47 1.10
CA SER A 111 -8.27 -27.31 0.04
C SER A 111 -8.41 -26.55 -1.28
N THR A 112 -8.17 -27.22 -2.41
CA THR A 112 -8.37 -26.63 -3.76
C THR A 112 -9.83 -26.63 -4.19
N TRP A 113 -10.59 -27.64 -3.75
CA TRP A 113 -11.99 -27.84 -4.18
C TRP A 113 -12.99 -27.33 -3.16
N ASN A 114 -12.65 -27.44 -1.87
CA ASN A 114 -13.51 -27.02 -0.76
C ASN A 114 -12.85 -25.91 0.08
N GLY A 115 -11.84 -25.24 -0.47
CA GLY A 115 -11.14 -24.17 0.22
C GLY A 115 -11.99 -22.92 0.39
N SER A 116 -11.55 -22.05 1.28
CA SER A 116 -12.14 -20.72 1.47
C SER A 116 -11.05 -19.70 1.74
N ALA A 117 -11.27 -18.48 1.27
CA ALA A 117 -10.44 -17.33 1.60
C ALA A 117 -11.32 -16.10 1.83
N ALA A 118 -10.87 -15.23 2.72
CA ALA A 118 -11.39 -13.88 2.86
C ALA A 118 -10.65 -12.96 1.88
N THR A 119 -11.39 -12.37 0.95
CA THR A 119 -10.91 -11.36 0.01
C THR A 119 -11.38 -10.00 0.49
N ILE A 120 -10.45 -9.06 0.61
CA ILE A 120 -10.69 -7.70 1.08
C ILE A 120 -10.18 -6.75 0.01
N ILE A 121 -11.04 -5.83 -0.42
CA ILE A 121 -10.66 -4.68 -1.22
C ILE A 121 -10.98 -3.43 -0.41
N MET A 122 -10.08 -2.45 -0.43
CA MET A 122 -10.28 -1.17 0.23
C MET A 122 -9.80 -0.03 -0.66
N TYR A 123 -10.55 1.06 -0.69
CA TYR A 123 -10.14 2.26 -1.39
C TYR A 123 -10.53 3.52 -0.62
N PRO A 124 -9.59 4.46 -0.38
CA PRO A 124 -8.13 4.29 -0.46
C PRO A 124 -7.58 3.45 0.72
N VAL A 125 -6.30 3.05 0.63
CA VAL A 125 -5.58 2.35 1.72
C VAL A 125 -5.56 3.21 2.99
N ALA A 126 -5.06 4.43 2.88
CA ALA A 126 -5.09 5.43 3.94
C ALA A 126 -6.35 6.29 3.84
N PRO A 127 -7.12 6.49 4.92
CA PRO A 127 -8.36 7.25 4.89
C PRO A 127 -8.17 8.66 4.32
N ASN A 128 -9.06 9.06 3.41
CA ASN A 128 -9.13 10.38 2.83
C ASN A 128 -10.47 11.03 3.17
N PHE A 129 -10.55 11.68 4.34
CA PHE A 129 -11.76 12.35 4.82
C PHE A 129 -12.14 13.59 4.01
N ARG A 130 -11.22 14.15 3.21
CA ARG A 130 -11.56 15.23 2.30
C ARG A 130 -12.43 14.75 1.14
N ARG A 131 -12.13 13.57 0.59
CA ARG A 131 -12.88 12.96 -0.52
C ARG A 131 -14.06 12.11 -0.03
N TYR A 132 -13.91 11.45 1.11
CA TYR A 132 -14.89 10.55 1.71
C TYR A 132 -15.18 10.97 3.16
N PRO A 133 -16.04 11.99 3.39
CA PRO A 133 -16.16 12.65 4.70
C PRO A 133 -16.60 11.74 5.85
N GLU A 134 -17.44 10.74 5.58
CA GLU A 134 -18.05 9.92 6.62
C GLU A 134 -17.12 8.80 7.12
N TYR A 135 -16.51 8.06 6.20
CA TYR A 135 -15.71 6.87 6.53
C TYR A 135 -14.23 6.96 6.14
N GLY A 136 -13.84 8.03 5.43
CA GLY A 136 -12.52 8.17 4.82
C GLY A 136 -12.25 7.15 3.69
N ARG A 137 -13.23 6.33 3.33
CA ARG A 137 -13.18 5.30 2.29
C ARG A 137 -14.43 5.29 1.45
N ASP A 138 -14.27 4.80 0.21
CA ASP A 138 -15.36 4.53 -0.70
C ASP A 138 -16.01 3.19 -0.36
N LEU A 139 -17.26 3.19 0.11
CA LEU A 139 -17.98 1.97 0.46
C LEU A 139 -18.47 1.19 -0.76
N ASN A 140 -18.50 1.79 -1.96
CA ASN A 140 -18.86 1.06 -3.18
C ASN A 140 -17.71 0.15 -3.65
N ILE A 141 -16.47 0.50 -3.29
CA ILE A 141 -15.25 -0.26 -3.65
C ILE A 141 -14.76 -1.08 -2.46
N THR A 142 -14.90 -0.55 -1.24
CA THR A 142 -14.42 -1.21 -0.02
C THR A 142 -15.38 -2.32 0.37
N SER A 143 -14.98 -3.56 0.14
CA SER A 143 -15.78 -4.74 0.42
C SER A 143 -14.93 -5.89 0.95
N MET A 144 -15.60 -6.83 1.61
CA MET A 144 -15.01 -8.10 2.04
C MET A 144 -15.96 -9.23 1.66
N GLU A 145 -15.42 -10.27 1.04
CA GLU A 145 -16.16 -11.47 0.69
C GLU A 145 -15.39 -12.71 1.15
N ILE A 146 -16.13 -13.76 1.52
CA ILE A 146 -15.56 -15.03 1.93
C ILE A 146 -16.10 -16.11 1.02
N GLY A 147 -15.22 -16.91 0.43
CA GLY A 147 -15.65 -18.07 -0.35
C GLY A 147 -14.54 -18.74 -1.15
N LEU A 148 -14.96 -19.77 -1.91
CA LEU A 148 -14.08 -20.58 -2.74
C LEU A 148 -13.43 -19.77 -3.88
N ALA A 149 -14.13 -18.77 -4.42
CA ALA A 149 -13.59 -17.89 -5.46
C ALA A 149 -12.32 -17.17 -4.99
N GLY A 150 -12.28 -16.70 -3.74
CA GLY A 150 -11.10 -16.08 -3.15
C GLY A 150 -9.92 -17.05 -3.03
N ALA A 151 -10.19 -18.33 -2.70
CA ALA A 151 -9.15 -19.35 -2.60
C ALA A 151 -8.49 -19.64 -3.96
N TRP A 152 -9.30 -19.75 -5.02
CA TRP A 152 -8.80 -19.89 -6.39
C TRP A 152 -8.05 -18.65 -6.85
N MET A 153 -8.59 -17.46 -6.59
CA MET A 153 -7.94 -16.20 -6.92
C MET A 153 -6.55 -16.09 -6.28
N LYS A 154 -6.43 -16.43 -4.98
CA LYS A 154 -5.15 -16.48 -4.28
C LYS A 154 -4.16 -17.42 -4.97
N ARG A 155 -4.60 -18.61 -5.39
CA ARG A 155 -3.77 -19.60 -6.07
C ARG A 155 -3.30 -19.12 -7.45
N LEU A 156 -4.20 -18.52 -8.23
CA LEU A 156 -3.90 -17.94 -9.54
C LEU A 156 -2.87 -16.82 -9.40
N LEU A 157 -3.11 -15.84 -8.51
CA LEU A 157 -2.19 -14.74 -8.25
C LEU A 157 -0.82 -15.23 -7.74
N HIS A 158 -0.80 -16.23 -6.84
CA HIS A 158 0.45 -16.83 -6.38
C HIS A 158 1.27 -17.44 -7.52
N THR A 159 0.60 -18.20 -8.39
CA THR A 159 1.26 -18.89 -9.52
C THR A 159 1.72 -17.89 -10.57
N GLY A 160 0.86 -16.93 -10.92
CA GLY A 160 1.17 -15.84 -11.86
C GLY A 160 2.32 -14.97 -11.37
N PHE A 161 2.35 -14.63 -10.08
CA PHE A 161 3.45 -13.87 -9.49
C PHE A 161 4.79 -14.61 -9.59
N ILE A 162 4.84 -15.90 -9.23
CA ILE A 162 6.07 -16.69 -9.35
C ILE A 162 6.48 -16.84 -10.82
N TYR A 163 5.53 -17.06 -11.73
CA TYR A 163 5.81 -17.14 -13.17
C TYR A 163 6.43 -15.84 -13.69
N LYS A 164 5.84 -14.69 -13.30
CA LYS A 164 6.33 -13.36 -13.65
C LYS A 164 7.73 -13.10 -13.12
N MET A 165 7.97 -13.44 -11.85
CA MET A 165 9.29 -13.27 -11.21
C MET A 165 10.38 -14.15 -11.80
N LYS A 166 10.03 -15.29 -12.42
CA LYS A 166 10.97 -16.14 -13.16
C LYS A 166 11.28 -15.62 -14.58
N GLY A 167 10.59 -14.58 -15.06
CA GLY A 167 10.79 -14.03 -16.40
C GLY A 167 10.43 -15.00 -17.53
N LEU A 168 9.51 -15.94 -17.28
CA LEU A 168 9.12 -16.95 -18.27
C LEU A 168 8.37 -16.34 -19.47
N PRO A 169 8.35 -16.98 -20.65
CA PRO A 169 7.75 -16.40 -21.87
C PRO A 169 6.34 -15.84 -21.64
N GLY A 170 6.10 -14.62 -22.12
CA GLY A 170 4.81 -13.93 -21.96
C GLY A 170 4.57 -13.28 -20.59
N TRP A 171 5.55 -13.26 -19.67
CA TRP A 171 5.40 -12.66 -18.33
C TRP A 171 4.95 -11.20 -18.34
N THR A 172 5.30 -10.43 -19.38
CA THR A 172 4.91 -9.03 -19.53
C THR A 172 3.41 -8.83 -19.71
N MET A 173 2.69 -9.86 -20.15
CA MET A 173 1.23 -9.82 -20.29
C MET A 173 0.51 -10.03 -18.96
N ILE A 174 1.19 -10.52 -17.92
CA ILE A 174 0.61 -10.69 -16.60
C ILE A 174 0.56 -9.31 -15.94
N PRO A 175 -0.65 -8.77 -15.66
CA PRO A 175 -0.78 -7.44 -15.07
C PRO A 175 -0.11 -7.36 -13.69
N GLU A 176 0.14 -6.13 -13.25
CA GLU A 176 0.51 -5.84 -11.86
C GLU A 176 -0.71 -5.86 -10.94
#